data_AF-A0A706C7P4-F1
#
_entry.id   AF-A0A706C7P4-F1
#
_cell.length_a   1.000
_cell.length_b   1.000
_cell.length_c   1.000
_cell.angle_alpha   90.00
_cell.angle_beta   90.00
_cell.angle_gamma   90.00
#
_symmetry.space_group_name_H-M   'P 1'
#
loop_
_entity.id
_entity.type
_entity.pdbx_description
1 polymer ?
#
loop_
_entity_poly.entity_id
_entity_poly.type
_entity_poly.pdbx_seq_one_letter_code
_entity_poly.pdbx_strand_id
1 'polypeptide(L)'
;MIFNIQRYSTHDGPGIRTVVFLKGCSLGCRWCQNPESRARAQDLLYDARLCLEGCDLCAQAAPDVIERALNGLLIHREKLTDAHFSILAHCCPTQALTVCGEIKSVDEIMATVLRDKPFYDRSGGGLTLSGGEPFMQPELAAELFKASHDAGIHTAVETCLHVPWKYIAPSLPYIDLFLADLKHVADGPFKQWTDGSASRVLENLR
;
A
#
# COMPACT_ATOMS: atom_id res chain seq x y z
N MET A 1 1.86 -6.21 -5.84
CA MET A 1 1.17 -6.48 -4.56
C MET A 1 0.53 -5.21 -4.05
N ILE A 2 -0.77 -5.25 -3.81
CA ILE A 2 -1.54 -4.16 -3.22
C ILE A 2 -2.04 -4.59 -1.85
N PHE A 3 -2.49 -3.66 -1.00
CA PHE A 3 -3.17 -4.01 0.25
C PHE A 3 -4.60 -3.50 0.35
N ASN A 4 -4.99 -2.55 -0.51
CA ASN A 4 -6.35 -2.04 -0.53
C ASN A 4 -6.68 -1.41 -1.90
N ILE A 5 -7.98 -1.39 -2.24
CA ILE A 5 -8.53 -0.57 -3.32
C ILE A 5 -9.70 0.20 -2.72
N GLN A 6 -9.53 1.50 -2.54
CA GLN A 6 -10.58 2.38 -2.02
C GLN A 6 -11.25 3.11 -3.17
N ARG A 7 -12.55 2.88 -3.34
CA ARG A 7 -13.37 3.54 -4.35
C ARG A 7 -13.99 4.81 -3.78
N TYR A 8 -14.33 5.74 -4.67
CA TYR A 8 -15.04 6.98 -4.33
C TYR A 8 -14.29 7.92 -3.38
N SER A 9 -12.97 8.03 -3.55
CA SER A 9 -12.16 9.00 -2.80
C SER A 9 -12.23 10.40 -3.41
N THR A 10 -12.16 11.43 -2.56
CA THR A 10 -12.28 12.85 -2.95
C THR A 10 -11.10 13.72 -2.48
N HIS A 11 -10.10 13.14 -1.84
CA HIS A 11 -8.98 13.88 -1.25
C HIS A 11 -7.62 13.54 -1.89
N ASP A 12 -7.55 12.45 -2.66
CA ASP A 12 -6.32 11.88 -3.24
C ASP A 12 -6.06 12.39 -4.67
N GLY A 13 -6.48 13.63 -4.96
CA GLY A 13 -6.40 14.29 -6.26
C GLY A 13 -7.73 14.91 -6.73
N PRO A 14 -7.77 15.53 -7.93
CA PRO A 14 -8.98 16.15 -8.46
C PRO A 14 -10.03 15.11 -8.86
N GLY A 15 -11.30 15.50 -8.77
CA GLY A 15 -12.44 14.66 -9.13
C GLY A 15 -12.66 13.48 -8.18
N ILE A 16 -13.57 12.58 -8.56
CA ILE A 16 -13.80 11.33 -7.84
C ILE A 16 -12.75 10.32 -8.27
N ARG A 17 -12.13 9.63 -7.32
CA ARG A 17 -10.99 8.75 -7.58
C ARG A 17 -11.17 7.36 -7.00
N THR A 18 -10.53 6.38 -7.61
CA THR A 18 -10.23 5.10 -6.97
C THR A 18 -8.75 5.07 -6.64
N VAL A 19 -8.44 4.83 -5.38
CA VAL A 19 -7.09 4.76 -4.86
C VAL A 19 -6.68 3.30 -4.76
N VAL A 20 -5.58 2.95 -5.42
CA VAL A 20 -4.97 1.63 -5.34
C VAL A 20 -3.76 1.76 -4.43
N PHE A 21 -3.81 1.07 -3.29
CA PHE A 21 -2.79 1.16 -2.26
C PHE A 21 -1.75 0.04 -2.43
N LEU A 22 -0.51 0.41 -2.74
CA LEU A 22 0.60 -0.50 -2.98
C LEU A 22 1.38 -0.81 -1.70
N LYS A 23 1.96 -2.00 -1.63
CA LYS A 23 2.90 -2.41 -0.57
C LYS A 23 4.35 -2.07 -0.92
N GLY A 24 5.20 -2.05 0.10
CA GLY A 24 6.59 -1.63 0.06
C GLY A 24 6.75 -0.11 0.18
N CYS A 25 7.52 0.34 1.18
CA CYS A 25 8.01 1.71 1.26
C CYS A 25 9.50 1.70 1.62
N SER A 26 10.26 2.61 1.02
CA SER A 26 11.70 2.79 1.33
C SER A 26 11.94 3.59 2.60
N LEU A 27 10.89 4.17 3.19
CA LEU A 27 10.96 4.97 4.42
C LEU A 27 10.33 4.21 5.61
N GLY A 28 10.83 4.51 6.81
CA GLY A 28 10.32 4.08 8.11
C GLY A 28 9.74 5.24 8.91
N CYS A 29 8.82 6.02 8.31
CA CYS A 29 8.24 7.20 8.95
C CYS A 29 7.60 6.87 10.31
N ARG A 30 7.96 7.64 11.35
CA ARG A 30 7.40 7.46 12.71
C ARG A 30 5.89 7.77 12.80
N TRP A 31 5.37 8.56 11.85
CA TRP A 31 3.96 8.91 11.68
C TRP A 31 3.37 8.38 10.36
N CYS A 32 3.81 7.20 9.92
CA CYS A 32 3.30 6.61 8.68
C CYS A 32 1.76 6.49 8.73
N GLN A 33 1.07 6.99 7.70
CA GLN A 33 -0.39 6.88 7.58
C GLN A 33 -0.83 5.45 7.27
N ASN A 34 -0.01 4.72 6.50
CA ASN A 34 -0.25 3.32 6.12
C ASN A 34 0.92 2.43 6.56
N PRO A 35 1.16 2.24 7.88
CA PRO A 35 2.27 1.40 8.35
C PRO A 35 2.23 -0.04 7.82
N GLU A 36 1.05 -0.57 7.52
CA GLU A 36 0.79 -1.87 6.89
C GLU A 36 1.38 -2.01 5.48
N SER A 37 1.65 -0.88 4.82
CA SER A 37 2.25 -0.83 3.49
C SER A 37 3.77 -0.95 3.51
N ARG A 38 4.44 -0.80 4.67
CA ARG A 38 5.91 -0.71 4.72
C ARG A 38 6.60 -1.96 4.22
N ALA A 39 6.10 -3.13 4.64
CA ALA A 39 6.60 -4.42 4.19
C ALA A 39 6.28 -4.62 2.70
N ARG A 40 7.27 -5.12 1.92
CA ARG A 40 7.08 -5.43 0.49
C ARG A 40 6.24 -6.69 0.27
N ALA A 41 6.42 -7.68 1.15
CA ALA A 41 5.70 -8.94 1.14
C ALA A 41 4.42 -8.85 1.96
N GLN A 42 3.60 -9.90 1.89
CA GLN A 42 2.44 -10.05 2.78
C GLN A 42 2.87 -9.99 4.23
N ASP A 43 1.97 -9.51 5.09
CA ASP A 43 2.20 -9.45 6.53
C ASP A 43 0.88 -9.64 7.29
N LEU A 44 0.94 -9.83 8.60
CA LEU A 44 -0.24 -9.93 9.46
C LEU A 44 -0.54 -8.61 10.16
N LEU A 45 -1.80 -8.19 10.11
CA LEU A 45 -2.34 -7.13 10.96
C LEU A 45 -3.10 -7.76 12.11
N TYR A 46 -2.86 -7.24 13.32
CA TYR A 46 -3.49 -7.72 14.52
C TYR A 46 -4.04 -6.56 15.36
N ASP A 47 -5.34 -6.58 15.62
CA ASP A 47 -6.03 -5.69 16.55
C ASP A 47 -6.60 -6.48 17.73
N ALA A 48 -5.91 -6.39 18.86
CA ALA A 48 -6.30 -7.09 20.08
C ALA A 48 -7.71 -6.72 20.57
N ARG A 49 -8.22 -5.53 20.24
CA ARG A 49 -9.54 -5.05 20.67
C ARG A 49 -10.68 -5.83 20.01
N LEU A 50 -10.42 -6.39 18.83
CA LEU A 50 -11.39 -7.19 18.07
C LEU A 50 -11.26 -8.69 18.38
N CYS A 51 -10.22 -9.10 19.11
CA CYS A 51 -9.93 -10.51 19.36
C CYS A 51 -10.86 -11.06 20.45
N LEU A 52 -11.58 -12.14 20.13
CA LEU A 52 -12.49 -12.77 21.09
C LEU A 52 -11.70 -13.43 22.22
N GLU A 53 -12.20 -13.27 23.44
CA GLU A 53 -11.73 -14.01 24.60
C GLU A 53 -11.95 -15.51 24.38
N GLY A 54 -10.96 -16.34 24.74
CA GLY A 54 -11.02 -17.80 24.57
C GLY A 54 -10.88 -18.33 23.14
N CYS A 55 -10.84 -17.50 22.09
CA CYS A 55 -10.69 -17.97 20.71
C CYS A 55 -9.23 -18.37 20.37
N ASP A 56 -8.99 -19.58 19.91
CA ASP A 56 -7.65 -20.09 19.60
C ASP A 56 -7.48 -20.56 18.14
N LEU A 57 -8.47 -20.30 17.27
CA LEU A 57 -8.49 -20.79 15.88
C LEU A 57 -7.21 -20.49 15.10
N CYS A 58 -6.68 -19.27 15.19
CA CYS A 58 -5.44 -18.89 14.51
C CYS A 58 -4.20 -19.59 15.09
N ALA A 59 -4.15 -19.81 16.40
CA ALA A 59 -3.07 -20.55 17.06
C ALA A 59 -3.14 -22.05 16.72
N GLN A 60 -4.34 -22.62 16.61
CA GLN A 60 -4.52 -23.99 16.13
C GLN A 60 -4.13 -24.14 14.65
N ALA A 61 -4.45 -23.15 13.83
CA ALA A 61 -4.20 -23.18 12.39
C ALA A 61 -2.70 -23.01 12.04
N ALA A 62 -1.95 -22.23 12.84
CA ALA A 62 -0.53 -21.98 12.61
C ALA A 62 0.25 -21.96 13.95
N PRO A 63 0.37 -23.10 14.65
CA PRO A 63 0.87 -23.18 16.03
C PRO A 63 2.36 -22.90 16.20
N ASP A 64 3.13 -22.94 15.11
CA ASP A 64 4.55 -22.62 15.08
C ASP A 64 4.83 -21.12 14.97
N VAL A 65 3.83 -20.32 14.57
CA VAL A 65 3.94 -18.87 14.35
C VAL A 65 2.97 -18.03 15.17
N ILE A 66 1.89 -18.60 15.70
CA ILE A 66 0.92 -17.89 16.56
C ILE A 66 0.78 -18.61 17.89
N GLU A 67 1.04 -17.87 18.96
CA GLU A 67 0.80 -18.31 20.33
C GLU A 67 -0.28 -17.45 20.99
N ARG A 68 -1.21 -18.09 21.71
CA ARG A 68 -2.20 -17.38 22.52
C ARG A 68 -1.55 -16.91 23.82
N ALA A 69 -1.59 -15.61 24.06
CA ALA A 69 -1.14 -14.98 25.31
C ALA A 69 -2.34 -14.47 26.12
N LEU A 70 -2.10 -14.10 27.38
CA LEU A 70 -3.13 -13.57 28.30
C LEU A 70 -3.95 -12.42 27.70
N ASN A 71 -3.31 -11.49 26.99
CA ASN A 71 -3.94 -10.29 26.45
C ASN A 71 -3.91 -10.23 24.91
N GLY A 72 -3.86 -11.38 24.23
CA GLY A 72 -3.90 -11.42 22.78
C GLY A 72 -3.08 -12.52 22.15
N LEU A 73 -2.39 -12.18 21.07
CA LEU A 73 -1.56 -13.09 20.30
C LEU A 73 -0.10 -12.64 20.33
N LEU A 74 0.80 -13.58 20.52
CA LEU A 74 2.20 -13.43 20.15
C LEU A 74 2.37 -13.99 18.73
N ILE A 75 2.88 -13.15 17.83
CA ILE A 75 3.08 -13.48 16.42
C ILE A 75 4.57 -13.51 16.14
N HIS A 76 5.11 -14.69 15.86
CA HIS A 76 6.50 -14.92 15.49
C HIS A 76 6.71 -14.58 14.02
N ARG A 77 6.76 -13.28 13.71
CA ARG A 77 6.79 -12.74 12.33
C ARG A 77 7.98 -13.26 11.53
N GLU A 78 9.09 -13.56 12.18
CA GLU A 78 10.32 -14.10 11.56
C GLU A 78 10.16 -15.52 11.00
N LYS A 79 9.11 -16.24 11.41
CA LYS A 79 8.79 -17.60 10.93
C LYS A 79 7.66 -17.61 9.89
N LEU A 80 7.06 -16.46 9.56
CA LEU A 80 5.96 -16.40 8.61
C LEU A 80 6.42 -16.84 7.21
N THR A 81 5.54 -17.55 6.51
CA THR A 81 5.74 -18.07 5.16
C THR A 81 4.45 -17.89 4.36
N ASP A 82 4.51 -18.07 3.05
CA ASP A 82 3.34 -17.99 2.17
C ASP A 82 2.25 -19.03 2.52
N ALA A 83 2.65 -20.20 3.05
CA ALA A 83 1.71 -21.20 3.55
C ALA A 83 0.93 -20.69 4.76
N HIS A 84 1.58 -19.97 5.67
CA HIS A 84 0.92 -19.36 6.83
C HIS A 84 -0.11 -18.31 6.40
N PHE A 85 0.23 -17.45 5.43
CA PHE A 85 -0.73 -16.45 4.93
C PHE A 85 -1.97 -17.12 4.32
N SER A 86 -1.79 -18.19 3.57
CA SER A 86 -2.91 -18.92 2.95
C SER A 86 -3.88 -19.50 4.00
N ILE A 87 -3.34 -20.09 5.08
CA ILE A 87 -4.13 -20.68 6.16
C ILE A 87 -4.82 -19.60 7.01
N LEU A 88 -4.12 -18.50 7.29
CA LEU A 88 -4.59 -17.46 8.19
C LEU A 88 -5.54 -16.46 7.53
N ALA A 89 -5.61 -16.41 6.21
CA ALA A 89 -6.41 -15.43 5.45
C ALA A 89 -7.90 -15.38 5.87
N HIS A 90 -8.47 -16.53 6.28
CA HIS A 90 -9.89 -16.66 6.58
C HIS A 90 -10.18 -17.34 7.92
N CYS A 91 -9.16 -17.53 8.78
CA CYS A 91 -9.34 -18.25 10.04
C CYS A 91 -9.93 -17.39 11.17
N CYS A 92 -9.83 -16.06 11.09
CA CYS A 92 -10.25 -15.17 12.16
C CYS A 92 -11.69 -14.66 11.94
N PRO A 93 -12.68 -15.10 12.75
CA PRO A 93 -14.08 -14.74 12.53
C PRO A 93 -14.38 -13.25 12.75
N THR A 94 -13.63 -12.58 13.64
CA THR A 94 -13.80 -11.15 13.93
C THR A 94 -12.88 -10.25 13.11
N GLN A 95 -12.02 -10.83 12.26
CA GLN A 95 -10.98 -10.10 11.54
C GLN A 95 -9.99 -9.35 12.46
N ALA A 96 -9.88 -9.76 13.73
CA ALA A 96 -8.85 -9.29 14.63
C ALA A 96 -7.44 -9.59 14.11
N LEU A 97 -7.28 -10.71 13.40
CA LEU A 97 -6.07 -11.07 12.67
C LEU A 97 -6.41 -11.13 11.19
N THR A 98 -5.71 -10.35 10.37
CA THR A 98 -5.90 -10.32 8.91
C THR A 98 -4.58 -10.39 8.18
N VAL A 99 -4.60 -11.02 6.99
CA VAL A 99 -3.47 -10.99 6.06
C VAL A 99 -3.55 -9.69 5.25
N CYS A 100 -2.49 -8.91 5.29
CA CYS A 100 -2.35 -7.66 4.56
C CYS A 100 -1.40 -7.84 3.38
N GLY A 101 -1.95 -7.72 2.18
CA GLY A 101 -1.21 -7.83 0.93
C GLY A 101 -1.80 -8.90 0.04
N GLU A 102 -2.07 -8.53 -1.20
CA GLU A 102 -2.63 -9.40 -2.24
C GLU A 102 -1.84 -9.18 -3.53
N ILE A 103 -1.49 -10.27 -4.20
CA ILE A 103 -0.97 -10.22 -5.55
C ILE A 103 -2.17 -10.14 -6.49
N LYS A 104 -2.25 -9.07 -7.26
CA LYS A 104 -3.23 -8.89 -8.34
C LYS A 104 -2.51 -8.45 -9.59
N SER A 105 -2.98 -8.97 -10.72
CA SER A 105 -2.62 -8.50 -12.04
C SER A 105 -3.17 -7.09 -12.28
N VAL A 106 -2.60 -6.40 -13.27
CA VAL A 106 -3.10 -5.10 -13.74
C VAL A 106 -4.56 -5.22 -14.16
N ASP A 107 -4.93 -6.27 -14.87
CA ASP A 107 -6.30 -6.50 -15.34
C ASP A 107 -7.30 -6.62 -14.20
N GLU A 108 -6.97 -7.36 -13.13
CA GLU A 108 -7.83 -7.51 -11.95
C GLU A 108 -8.03 -6.17 -11.21
N ILE A 109 -6.97 -5.37 -11.10
CA ILE A 109 -7.02 -4.05 -10.48
C ILE A 109 -7.85 -3.11 -11.34
N MET A 110 -7.57 -3.03 -12.64
CA MET A 110 -8.25 -2.16 -13.59
C MET A 110 -9.72 -2.52 -13.74
N ALA A 111 -10.08 -3.81 -13.67
CA ALA A 111 -11.48 -4.25 -13.64
C ALA A 111 -12.25 -3.71 -12.42
N THR A 112 -11.57 -3.36 -11.32
CA THR A 112 -12.17 -2.68 -10.17
C THR A 112 -12.20 -1.17 -10.34
N VAL A 113 -11.10 -0.57 -10.81
CA VAL A 113 -10.97 0.87 -11.08
C VAL A 113 -12.03 1.34 -12.08
N LEU A 114 -12.19 0.61 -13.19
CA LEU A 114 -13.10 1.01 -14.27
C LEU A 114 -14.59 0.90 -13.90
N ARG A 115 -14.94 0.27 -12.78
CA ARG A 115 -16.35 0.25 -12.29
C ARG A 115 -16.86 1.66 -11.98
N ASP A 116 -15.96 2.59 -11.66
CA ASP A 116 -16.30 3.97 -11.34
C ASP A 116 -16.07 4.94 -12.51
N LYS A 117 -15.78 4.43 -13.72
CA LYS A 117 -15.58 5.27 -14.92
C LYS A 117 -16.69 6.31 -15.15
N PRO A 118 -17.99 6.00 -14.97
CA PRO A 118 -19.05 7.00 -15.11
C PRO A 118 -18.93 8.20 -14.14
N PHE A 119 -18.29 8.03 -12.98
CA PHE A 119 -17.99 9.12 -12.05
C PHE A 119 -16.79 9.92 -12.51
N TYR A 120 -15.77 9.25 -13.03
CA TYR A 120 -14.57 9.90 -13.57
C TYR A 120 -14.90 10.80 -14.75
N ASP A 121 -15.70 10.30 -15.70
CA ASP A 121 -16.13 11.04 -16.90
C ASP A 121 -16.88 12.34 -16.55
N ARG A 122 -17.56 12.39 -15.40
CA ARG A 122 -18.26 13.60 -14.91
C ARG A 122 -17.39 14.54 -14.09
N SER A 123 -16.43 13.99 -13.34
CA SER A 123 -15.66 14.74 -12.35
C SER A 123 -14.25 15.10 -12.79
N GLY A 124 -13.77 14.53 -13.91
CA GLY A 124 -12.37 14.62 -14.34
C GLY A 124 -11.39 13.81 -13.49
N GLY A 125 -11.89 12.89 -12.66
CA GLY A 125 -11.08 12.04 -11.78
C GLY A 125 -10.57 10.76 -12.45
N GLY A 126 -10.18 9.78 -11.63
CA GLY A 126 -9.64 8.50 -12.14
C GLY A 126 -8.86 7.70 -11.10
N LEU A 127 -7.67 7.24 -11.46
CA LEU A 127 -6.82 6.39 -10.62
C LEU A 127 -5.84 7.24 -9.78
N THR A 128 -5.71 6.94 -8.50
CA THR A 128 -4.53 7.34 -7.70
C THR A 128 -3.77 6.11 -7.24
N LEU A 129 -2.45 6.08 -7.43
CA LEU A 129 -1.60 5.12 -6.72
C LEU A 129 -1.10 5.73 -5.41
N SER A 130 -1.27 5.01 -4.29
CA SER A 130 -0.89 5.46 -2.95
C SER A 130 -0.42 4.26 -2.09
N GLY A 131 -0.31 4.44 -0.77
CA GLY A 131 0.03 3.42 0.22
C GLY A 131 1.48 3.52 0.68
N GLY A 132 2.30 2.58 0.23
CA GLY A 132 3.75 2.62 0.47
C GLY A 132 4.42 3.68 -0.39
N GLU A 133 5.48 3.31 -1.07
CA GLU A 133 6.04 4.11 -2.16
C GLU A 133 5.69 3.40 -3.47
N PRO A 134 4.74 3.91 -4.28
CA PRO A 134 4.28 3.24 -5.50
C PRO A 134 5.41 2.81 -6.43
N PHE A 135 6.48 3.63 -6.53
CA PHE A 135 7.64 3.33 -7.38
C PHE A 135 8.60 2.27 -6.79
N MET A 136 8.29 1.68 -5.64
CA MET A 136 8.94 0.43 -5.19
C MET A 136 8.43 -0.81 -5.94
N GLN A 137 7.38 -0.65 -6.74
CA GLN A 137 6.87 -1.64 -7.68
C GLN A 137 6.79 -1.01 -9.10
N PRO A 138 7.94 -0.68 -9.70
CA PRO A 138 7.98 0.19 -10.88
C PRO A 138 7.24 -0.37 -12.08
N GLU A 139 7.29 -1.69 -12.30
CA GLU A 139 6.58 -2.34 -13.42
C GLU A 139 5.06 -2.24 -13.24
N LEU A 140 4.56 -2.62 -12.06
CA LEU A 140 3.13 -2.55 -11.74
C LEU A 140 2.60 -1.12 -11.81
N ALA A 141 3.36 -0.14 -11.28
CA ALA A 141 2.98 1.26 -11.31
C ALA A 141 2.87 1.77 -12.77
N ALA A 142 3.90 1.53 -13.58
CA ALA A 142 3.92 1.96 -14.98
C ALA A 142 2.78 1.33 -15.79
N GLU A 143 2.51 0.04 -15.61
CA GLU A 143 1.43 -0.65 -16.31
C GLU A 143 0.04 -0.14 -15.88
N LEU A 144 -0.18 0.12 -14.58
CA LEU A 144 -1.44 0.70 -14.09
C LEU A 144 -1.68 2.12 -14.61
N PHE A 145 -0.64 2.97 -14.62
CA PHE A 145 -0.75 4.31 -15.18
C PHE A 145 -1.03 4.27 -16.67
N LYS A 146 -0.28 3.46 -17.43
CA LYS A 146 -0.52 3.28 -18.86
C LYS A 146 -1.93 2.78 -19.15
N ALA A 147 -2.38 1.73 -18.46
CA ALA A 147 -3.72 1.17 -18.66
C ALA A 147 -4.84 2.18 -18.31
N SER A 148 -4.63 3.00 -17.29
CA SER A 148 -5.56 4.07 -16.91
C SER A 148 -5.60 5.18 -17.95
N HIS A 149 -4.44 5.61 -18.44
CA HIS A 149 -4.33 6.61 -19.49
C HIS A 149 -4.96 6.11 -20.80
N ASP A 150 -4.70 4.86 -21.20
CA ASP A 150 -5.31 4.20 -22.36
C ASP A 150 -6.85 4.09 -22.23
N ALA A 151 -7.37 4.00 -21.00
CA ALA A 151 -8.80 4.03 -20.71
C ALA A 151 -9.40 5.44 -20.61
N GLY A 152 -8.60 6.48 -20.82
CA GLY A 152 -9.01 7.88 -20.81
C GLY A 152 -9.47 8.38 -19.44
N ILE A 153 -8.81 7.96 -18.36
CA ILE A 153 -9.08 8.44 -16.99
C ILE A 153 -7.84 9.13 -16.42
N HIS A 154 -8.05 10.16 -15.60
CA HIS A 154 -6.96 10.94 -15.03
C HIS A 154 -6.14 10.10 -14.04
N THR A 155 -4.82 10.16 -14.13
CA THR A 155 -3.90 9.46 -13.23
C THR A 155 -3.24 10.39 -12.22
N ALA A 156 -3.05 9.91 -11.00
CA ALA A 156 -2.33 10.63 -9.96
C ALA A 156 -1.48 9.67 -9.15
N VAL A 157 -0.42 10.19 -8.52
CA VAL A 157 0.42 9.41 -7.63
C VAL A 157 0.69 10.17 -6.34
N GLU A 158 0.50 9.50 -5.22
CA GLU A 158 1.02 9.93 -3.92
C GLU A 158 2.35 9.22 -3.69
N THR A 159 3.43 9.98 -3.55
CA THR A 159 4.78 9.43 -3.54
C THR A 159 5.68 10.20 -2.58
N CYS A 160 6.55 9.47 -1.88
CA CYS A 160 7.61 10.06 -1.08
C CYS A 160 8.89 10.32 -1.88
N LEU A 161 8.91 9.91 -3.16
CA LEU A 161 10.02 10.06 -4.11
C LEU A 161 11.35 9.50 -3.58
N HIS A 162 11.33 8.61 -2.58
CA HIS A 162 12.55 8.06 -1.99
C HIS A 162 13.00 6.77 -2.70
N VAL A 163 13.11 6.80 -4.03
CA VAL A 163 13.55 5.68 -4.87
C VAL A 163 14.51 6.13 -5.96
N PRO A 164 15.31 5.22 -6.55
CA PRO A 164 16.10 5.57 -7.73
C PRO A 164 15.21 6.11 -8.87
N TRP A 165 15.64 7.17 -9.55
CA TRP A 165 14.89 7.79 -10.66
C TRP A 165 14.45 6.81 -11.74
N LYS A 166 15.27 5.78 -12.02
CA LYS A 166 14.95 4.71 -12.98
C LYS A 166 13.64 3.96 -12.67
N TYR A 167 13.11 4.03 -11.45
CA TYR A 167 11.83 3.43 -11.07
C TYR A 167 10.64 4.36 -11.34
N ILE A 168 10.88 5.68 -11.36
CA ILE A 168 9.87 6.72 -11.61
C ILE A 168 9.72 6.95 -13.12
N ALA A 169 10.86 7.11 -13.80
CA ALA A 169 10.93 7.55 -15.20
C ALA A 169 10.01 6.80 -16.17
N PRO A 170 9.85 5.46 -16.10
CA PRO A 170 8.95 4.72 -17.00
C PRO A 170 7.48 5.12 -16.90
N SER A 171 7.04 5.65 -15.76
CA SER A 171 5.65 6.04 -15.52
C SER A 171 5.34 7.47 -15.94
N LEU A 172 6.35 8.33 -16.10
CA LEU A 172 6.18 9.77 -16.36
C LEU A 172 5.24 10.11 -17.52
N PRO A 173 5.27 9.42 -18.68
CA PRO A 173 4.40 9.75 -19.80
C PRO A 173 2.91 9.55 -19.52
N TYR A 174 2.56 8.87 -18.43
CA TYR A 174 1.19 8.44 -18.11
C TYR A 174 0.69 9.00 -16.78
N ILE A 175 1.43 9.94 -16.17
CA ILE A 175 1.05 10.57 -14.90
C ILE A 175 0.61 12.00 -15.16
N ASP A 176 -0.65 12.32 -14.84
CA ASP A 176 -1.17 13.69 -14.97
C ASP A 176 -0.85 14.55 -13.74
N LEU A 177 -0.77 13.94 -12.55
CA LEU A 177 -0.55 14.66 -11.28
C LEU A 177 0.38 13.90 -10.32
N PHE A 178 1.36 14.63 -9.80
CA PHE A 178 2.18 14.20 -8.66
C PHE A 178 1.71 14.89 -7.38
N LEU A 179 1.46 14.09 -6.34
CA LEU A 179 1.28 14.51 -4.95
C LEU A 179 2.52 14.05 -4.18
N ALA A 180 3.56 14.89 -4.19
CA ALA A 180 4.88 14.54 -3.67
C ALA A 180 5.08 15.00 -2.22
N ASP A 181 5.44 14.06 -1.36
CA ASP A 181 5.72 14.31 0.06
C ASP A 181 7.16 14.75 0.30
N LEU A 182 7.37 16.04 0.59
CA LEU A 182 8.63 16.53 1.14
C LEU A 182 8.55 16.57 2.67
N LYS A 183 9.04 15.52 3.33
CA LYS A 183 8.90 15.36 4.79
C LYS A 183 9.83 16.27 5.60
N HIS A 184 11.00 16.57 5.07
CA HIS A 184 11.96 17.53 5.63
C HIS A 184 13.06 17.84 4.59
N VAL A 185 13.71 19.02 4.68
CA VAL A 185 14.79 19.41 3.75
C VAL A 185 16.19 19.13 4.29
N ALA A 186 16.38 19.19 5.61
CA ALA A 186 17.67 18.88 6.24
C ALA A 186 17.82 17.37 6.49
N ASP A 187 18.99 16.83 6.15
CA ASP A 187 19.31 15.40 6.21
C ASP A 187 19.17 14.81 7.62
N GLY A 188 19.65 15.51 8.65
CA GLY A 188 19.63 15.02 10.04
C GLY A 188 18.21 14.71 10.53
N PRO A 189 17.30 15.70 10.57
CA PRO A 189 15.90 15.46 10.93
C PRO A 189 15.20 14.47 9.98
N PHE A 190 15.46 14.54 8.67
CA PHE A 190 14.85 13.60 7.72
C PHE A 190 15.21 12.16 8.07
N LYS A 191 16.50 11.87 8.28
CA LYS A 191 16.99 10.54 8.65
C LYS A 191 16.41 10.09 9.98
N GLN A 192 16.40 10.96 10.99
CA GLN A 192 15.88 10.65 12.33
C GLN A 192 14.41 10.18 12.28
N TRP A 193 13.59 10.82 11.46
CA TRP A 193 12.14 10.63 11.49
C TRP A 193 11.60 9.68 10.43
N THR A 194 12.37 9.39 9.39
CA THR A 194 11.94 8.58 8.24
C THR A 194 12.87 7.41 7.93
N ASP A 195 14.02 7.33 8.60
CA ASP A 195 15.11 6.40 8.30
C ASP A 195 15.70 6.54 6.88
N GLY A 196 15.30 7.56 6.10
CA GLY A 196 15.73 7.79 4.71
C GLY A 196 16.75 8.91 4.52
N SER A 197 16.84 9.39 3.27
CA SER A 197 17.75 10.43 2.79
C SER A 197 16.96 11.58 2.15
N ALA A 198 17.12 12.81 2.65
CA ALA A 198 16.45 13.98 2.08
C ALA A 198 17.00 14.29 0.68
N SER A 199 18.32 14.13 0.50
CA SER A 199 18.97 14.36 -0.80
C SER A 199 18.38 13.50 -1.94
N ARG A 200 18.01 12.24 -1.69
CA ARG A 200 17.33 11.39 -2.69
C ARG A 200 15.99 11.98 -3.14
N VAL A 201 15.18 12.46 -2.20
CA VAL A 201 13.86 13.06 -2.48
C VAL A 201 14.03 14.38 -3.22
N LEU A 202 14.95 15.23 -2.76
CA LEU A 202 15.25 16.52 -3.38
C LEU A 202 15.82 16.40 -4.80
N GLU A 203 16.60 15.34 -5.08
CA GLU A 203 17.10 15.05 -6.43
C GLU A 203 15.94 14.71 -7.38
N ASN A 204 15.00 13.88 -6.95
CA ASN A 204 13.84 13.48 -7.75
C ASN A 204 12.77 14.58 -7.91
N LEU A 205 12.82 15.65 -7.09
CA LEU A 205 11.92 16.81 -7.19
C LEU A 205 12.38 17.87 -8.22
N ARG A 206 13.62 17.77 -8.71
CA ARG A 206 14.20 18.72 -9.67
C ARG A 206 13.70 18.44 -11.08
#